data_AF-A0A964PCC0-F1
#
_entry.id   AF-A0A964PCC0-F1
#
_cell.length_a   1.000
_cell.length_b   1.000
_cell.length_c   1.000
_cell.angle_alpha   90.00
_cell.angle_beta   90.00
_cell.angle_gamma   90.00
#
_symmetry.space_group_name_H-M   'P 1'
#
loop_
_entity.id
_entity.type
_entity.pdbx_description
1 polymer ?
#
loop_
_entity_poly.entity_id
_entity_poly.type
_entity_poly.pdbx_seq_one_letter_code
_entity_poly.pdbx_strand_id
1 'polypeptide(L)' 'MKERKPFLLRIDPILHLALEAWAHQELRSLNGQIEYLLKEAVAKLRKAIAEVESENREAPG' A
#
# COMPACT_ATOMS: atom_id res chain seq x y z
N MET A 1 -7.07 -20.86 4.32
CA MET A 1 -6.94 -19.41 4.00
C MET A 1 -6.14 -18.76 5.12
N LYS A 2 -5.13 -17.94 4.82
CA LYS A 2 -4.37 -17.20 5.86
C LYS A 2 -5.37 -16.37 6.68
N GLU A 3 -5.26 -16.44 8.00
CA GLU A 3 -6.14 -15.71 8.90
C GLU A 3 -5.97 -14.21 8.68
N ARG A 4 -7.08 -13.51 8.38
CA ARG A 4 -7.07 -12.05 8.19
C ARG A 4 -7.31 -11.41 9.54
N LYS A 5 -6.41 -10.53 9.98
CA LYS A 5 -6.58 -9.75 11.22
C LYS A 5 -7.48 -8.54 10.93
N PRO A 6 -8.73 -8.50 11.41
CA PRO A 6 -9.57 -7.32 11.26
C PRO A 6 -9.01 -6.17 12.10
N PHE A 7 -9.12 -4.95 11.58
CA PHE A 7 -8.76 -3.73 12.31
C PHE A 7 -9.69 -2.59 11.89
N LEU A 8 -9.92 -1.64 12.80
CA LEU A 8 -10.67 -0.43 12.50
C LEU A 8 -9.73 0.60 11.87
N LEU A 9 -10.08 1.05 10.67
CA LEU A 9 -9.37 2.10 9.96
C LEU A 9 -10.18 3.40 10.07
N ARG A 10 -9.57 4.46 10.60
CA ARG A 10 -10.10 5.81 10.44
C ARG A 10 -9.58 6.38 9.13
N ILE A 11 -10.50 6.82 8.28
CA ILE A 11 -10.19 7.36 6.97
C ILE A 11 -11.10 8.56 6.71
N ASP A 12 -10.59 9.52 5.95
CA ASP A 12 -11.41 10.63 5.48
C ASP A 12 -12.60 10.09 4.63
N PRO A 13 -13.84 10.59 4.83
CA PRO A 13 -15.01 10.11 4.11
C PRO A 13 -14.94 10.30 2.59
N ILE A 14 -14.33 11.40 2.12
CA ILE A 14 -14.19 11.67 0.69
C ILE A 14 -13.19 10.69 0.08
N LEU A 15 -12.09 10.41 0.79
CA LEU A 15 -11.15 9.38 0.38
C LEU A 15 -11.81 7.99 0.34
N HIS A 16 -12.64 7.64 1.32
CA HIS A 16 -13.37 6.38 1.32
C HIS A 16 -14.25 6.22 0.07
N LEU A 17 -15.02 7.25 -0.28
CA LEU A 17 -15.87 7.26 -1.47
C LEU A 17 -15.05 7.11 -2.77
N ALA A 18 -13.91 7.81 -2.86
CA ALA A 18 -13.01 7.68 -4.00
C ALA A 18 -12.44 6.27 -4.14
N LEU A 19 -12.04 5.64 -3.03
CA LEU A 19 -11.56 4.26 -3.02
C LEU A 19 -12.64 3.25 -3.41
N GLU A 20 -13.88 3.48 -2.99
CA GLU A 20 -15.03 2.63 -3.36
C GLU A 20 -15.32 2.71 -4.86
N ALA A 21 -15.36 3.93 -5.42
CA ALA A 21 -15.54 4.12 -6.85
C ALA A 21 -14.42 3.47 -7.67
N TRP A 22 -13.16 3.61 -7.22
CA TRP A 22 -12.01 2.98 -7.87
C TRP A 22 -12.09 1.45 -7.78
N ALA A 23 -12.41 0.90 -6.61
CA ALA A 23 -12.57 -0.55 -6.43
C ALA A 23 -13.64 -1.10 -7.40
N HIS A 24 -14.76 -0.38 -7.56
CA HIS A 24 -15.83 -0.76 -8.48
C HIS A 24 -15.36 -0.78 -9.95
N GLN A 25 -14.59 0.23 -10.37
CA GLN A 25 -14.01 0.28 -11.72
C GLN A 25 -13.05 -0.89 -12.00
N GLU A 26 -12.32 -1.36 -10.99
CA GLU A 26 -11.41 -2.51 -11.10
C GLU A 26 -12.07 -3.87 -10.80
N LEU A 27 -13.41 -3.92 -10.65
CA LEU A 27 -14.17 -5.12 -10.28
C LEU A 27 -13.61 -5.79 -9.00
N ARG A 28 -13.20 -4.98 -8.03
CA ARG A 28 -12.61 -5.40 -6.76
C ARG A 28 -13.51 -5.01 -5.60
N SER A 29 -13.45 -5.77 -4.50
CA SER A 29 -14.03 -5.30 -3.24
C SER A 29 -13.20 -4.13 -2.68
N LEU A 30 -13.84 -3.23 -1.94
CA LEU A 30 -13.15 -2.11 -1.29
C LEU A 30 -11.99 -2.58 -0.40
N ASN A 31 -12.19 -3.62 0.41
CA ASN A 31 -11.12 -4.20 1.24
C ASN A 31 -9.97 -4.77 0.39
N GLY A 32 -10.28 -5.38 -0.75
CA GLY A 32 -9.27 -5.85 -1.69
C GLY A 32 -8.48 -4.69 -2.31
N GLN A 33 -9.15 -3.58 -2.64
CA GLN A 33 -8.51 -2.37 -3.16
C GLN A 33 -7.56 -1.76 -2.14
N ILE A 34 -8.00 -1.62 -0.89
CA ILE A 34 -7.17 -1.11 0.20
C ILE A 34 -5.95 -2.02 0.41
N GLU A 35 -6.14 -3.35 0.45
CA GLU A 35 -5.03 -4.29 0.62
C GLU A 35 -4.02 -4.20 -0.54
N TYR A 36 -4.49 -4.06 -1.78
CA TYR A 36 -3.65 -3.89 -2.95
C TYR A 36 -2.78 -2.62 -2.85
N LEU A 37 -3.40 -1.48 -2.56
CA LEU A 37 -2.71 -0.19 -2.45
C LEU A 37 -1.68 -0.18 -1.32
N LEU A 38 -2.01 -0.77 -0.17
CA LEU A 38 -1.08 -0.88 0.95
C LEU A 38 0.13 -1.76 0.60
N LYS A 39 -0.07 -2.87 -0.12
CA LYS A 39 1.03 -3.72 -0.58
C LYS A 39 1.95 -2.97 -1.54
N GLU A 40 1.38 -2.24 -2.50
CA GLU A 40 2.17 -1.42 -3.43
C GLU A 40 2.96 -0.34 -2.70
N ALA A 41 2.33 0.39 -1.77
CA ALA A 41 3.00 1.44 -0.99
C ALA A 41 4.17 0.88 -0.17
N VAL A 42 4.00 -0.26 0.51
CA VAL A 42 5.06 -0.92 1.26
C VAL A 42 6.17 -1.43 0.34
N ALA A 43 5.84 -1.98 -0.82
CA ALA A 43 6.83 -2.45 -1.79
C ALA A 43 7.69 -1.28 -2.32
N LYS A 44 7.05 -0.16 -2.67
CA LYS A 44 7.74 1.08 -3.10
C LYS A 44 8.67 1.61 -2.01
N LEU A 45 8.20 1.66 -0.76
CA LEU A 45 9.02 2.08 0.38
C LEU A 45 10.26 1.19 0.56
N ARG A 46 10.08 -0.15 0.51
CA ARG A 46 11.19 -1.09 0.64
C ARG A 46 12.23 -0.93 -0.46
N LYS A 47 11.77 -0.71 -1.69
CA LYS A 47 12.66 -0.46 -2.82
C LYS A 47 13.48 0.81 -2.61
N ALA A 48 12.84 1.92 -2.20
CA ALA A 48 13.54 3.17 -1.92
C ALA A 48 14.57 3.03 -0.80
N ILE A 49 14.26 2.29 0.27
CA ILE A 49 15.22 2.00 1.36
C ILE A 49 16.42 1.21 0.82
N ALA A 50 16.18 0.17 0.02
CA ALA A 50 17.26 -0.64 -0.54
C ALA A 50 18.19 0.16 -1.47
N GLU A 51 17.64 1.10 -2.25
CA GLU A 51 18.41 2.01 -3.12
C GLU A 51 19.34 2.92 -2.29
N VAL A 52 18.81 3.54 -1.23
CA VAL A 52 19.60 4.36 -0.29
C VAL A 52 20.69 3.54 0.39
N GLU A 53 20.39 2.30 0.78
CA GLU A 53 21.39 1.41 1.38
C GLU A 53 22.49 0.99 0.39
N SER A 54 22.18 0.80 -0.90
CA SER A 54 23.20 0.51 -1.93
C SER A 54 24.10 1.72 -2.18
N GLU A 55 23.54 2.92 -2.31
CA GLU A 55 24.31 4.15 -2.52
C GLU A 55 25.29 4.42 -1.36
N ASN A 56 24.85 4.21 -0.11
CA ASN A 56 25.71 4.34 1.06
C ASN A 56 26.83 3.28 1.15
N ARG A 57 26.66 2.10 0.55
CA ARG A 57 27.69 1.06 0.50
C ARG A 57 28.70 1.30 -0.63
N GLU A 58 28.29 1.98 -1.69
CA GLU A 58 29.09 2.25 -2.88
C GLU A 58 29.87 3.56 -2.80
N ALA A 59 29.53 4.48 -1.89
CA ALA A 59 30.31 5.68 -1.62
C ALA A 59 31.66 5.32 -0.97
N PRO A 60 32.79 5.40 -1.71
CA PRO A 60 34.11 5.25 -1.11
C PRO A 60 34.41 6.51 -0.32
N GLY A 61 34.90 6.36 0.91
CA GLY A 61 35.66 7.41 1.59
C GLY A 61 37.00 7.64 0.90
#